data_AF-A0A498PSC4-F1
#
_entry.id   AF-A0A498PSC4-F1
#
_cell.length_a   1.000
_cell.length_b   1.000
_cell.length_c   1.000
_cell.angle_alpha   90.00
_cell.angle_beta   90.00
_cell.angle_gamma   90.00
#
_symmetry.space_group_name_H-M   'P 1'
#
loop_
_entity.id
_entity.type
_entity.pdbx_description
1 polymer ?
#
loop_
_entity_poly.entity_id
_entity_poly.type
_entity_poly.pdbx_seq_one_letter_code
_entity_poly.pdbx_strand_id
1 'polypeptide(L)'
;MTRKPDSTTAGSRHTPPENTPRLRLKPKAPTTGYVDGAWWPHGDDLPIELPDLLAVLSVRLGPIDRVTYHLAEWAEAPTKLRIGQRMVKLSGYYRQPANTIEVFGVNKKIVLLVVPHHTDPHHAHDSMVAAATRNNASTTDCLLHD
;
A
#
# COMPACT_ATOMS: atom_id res chain seq x y z
N MET A 1 15.29 11.03 -48.68
CA MET A 1 14.17 10.24 -48.14
C MET A 1 14.36 10.11 -46.63
N THR A 2 13.45 10.72 -45.88
CA THR A 2 13.43 10.82 -44.42
C THR A 2 13.18 9.46 -43.77
N ARG A 3 14.08 8.98 -42.90
CA ARG A 3 13.77 7.88 -41.98
C ARG A 3 13.50 8.47 -40.59
N LYS A 4 12.23 8.38 -40.21
CA LYS A 4 11.67 8.83 -38.93
C LYS A 4 12.33 8.07 -37.77
N PRO A 5 12.56 8.72 -36.60
CA PRO A 5 12.96 8.02 -35.40
C PRO A 5 11.80 7.14 -34.91
N ASP A 6 12.09 5.87 -34.70
CA ASP A 6 11.17 4.89 -34.16
C ASP A 6 10.84 5.23 -32.71
N SER A 7 9.55 5.37 -32.42
CA SER A 7 9.01 5.76 -31.13
C SER A 7 8.89 4.51 -30.26
N THR A 8 9.97 4.08 -29.62
CA THR A 8 9.92 2.94 -28.71
C THR A 8 9.45 3.37 -27.32
N THR A 9 8.17 3.07 -27.06
CA THR A 9 7.47 2.93 -25.79
C THR A 9 8.34 3.00 -24.53
N ALA A 10 8.24 4.12 -23.79
CA ALA A 10 8.68 4.21 -22.40
C ALA A 10 7.73 3.36 -21.53
N GLY A 11 8.01 2.05 -21.44
CA GLY A 11 7.48 1.22 -20.37
C GLY A 11 7.83 1.90 -19.05
N SER A 12 6.82 2.16 -18.22
CA SER A 12 7.00 2.78 -16.91
C SER A 12 8.01 1.95 -16.13
N ARG A 13 9.24 2.45 -16.01
CA ARG A 13 10.31 1.75 -15.32
C ARG A 13 9.98 1.84 -13.83
N HIS A 14 9.29 0.82 -13.32
CA HIS A 14 9.02 0.69 -11.91
C HIS A 14 10.37 0.62 -11.20
N THR A 15 10.65 1.61 -10.36
CA THR A 15 11.84 1.58 -9.51
C THR A 15 11.65 0.44 -8.50
N PRO A 16 12.60 -0.51 -8.40
CA PRO A 16 12.53 -1.54 -7.37
C PRO A 16 12.55 -0.88 -5.98
N PRO A 17 11.97 -1.53 -4.95
CA PRO A 17 12.04 -1.01 -3.59
C PRO A 17 13.49 -1.08 -3.08
N GLU A 18 13.90 -0.06 -2.32
CA GLU A 18 15.20 0.02 -1.66
C GLU A 18 15.21 -0.89 -0.41
N ASN A 19 14.11 -0.92 0.35
CA ASN A 19 13.87 -1.90 1.42
C ASN A 19 12.67 -2.78 1.10
N THR A 20 12.76 -4.07 1.39
CA THR A 20 11.63 -4.97 1.14
C THR A 20 10.49 -4.68 2.12
N PRO A 21 9.32 -4.17 1.67
CA PRO A 21 8.22 -3.89 2.58
C PRO A 21 7.69 -5.19 3.18
N ARG A 22 7.43 -5.18 4.48
CA ARG A 22 6.77 -6.30 5.19
C ARG A 22 5.30 -6.34 4.78
N LEU A 23 5.00 -7.01 3.68
CA LEU A 23 3.71 -7.00 3.01
C LEU A 23 3.20 -8.42 2.79
N ARG A 24 1.94 -8.68 3.13
CA ARG A 24 1.21 -9.89 2.76
C ARG A 24 -0.11 -9.53 2.10
N LEU A 25 -0.39 -10.14 0.96
CA LEU A 25 -1.60 -9.88 0.18
C LEU A 25 -2.41 -11.16 0.00
N LYS A 26 -3.73 -11.01 -0.02
CA LYS A 26 -4.62 -12.07 -0.48
C LYS A 26 -4.26 -12.50 -1.92
N PRO A 27 -4.50 -13.77 -2.29
CA PRO A 27 -4.38 -14.22 -3.67
C PRO A 27 -5.28 -13.41 -4.61
N LYS A 28 -4.85 -13.24 -5.87
CA LYS A 28 -5.62 -12.51 -6.89
C LYS A 28 -6.86 -13.31 -7.30
N ALA A 29 -7.97 -13.08 -6.62
CA ALA A 29 -9.27 -13.67 -6.83
C ALA A 29 -10.35 -12.70 -6.32
N PRO A 30 -11.66 -12.94 -6.55
CA PRO A 30 -12.69 -12.18 -5.84
C PRO A 30 -12.43 -12.27 -4.33
N THR A 31 -12.02 -11.16 -3.74
CA THR A 31 -11.71 -11.06 -2.31
C THR A 31 -12.99 -10.69 -1.56
N THR A 32 -13.28 -11.42 -0.49
CA THR A 32 -14.28 -11.06 0.50
C THR A 32 -13.59 -10.39 1.69
N GLY A 33 -14.29 -9.52 2.42
CA GLY A 33 -13.79 -8.92 3.66
C GLY A 33 -13.34 -7.46 3.53
N TYR A 34 -12.86 -6.90 4.64
CA TYR A 34 -12.56 -5.47 4.79
C TYR A 34 -11.20 -5.04 4.20
N VAL A 35 -10.23 -5.96 4.13
CA VAL A 35 -8.87 -5.70 3.65
C VAL A 35 -8.44 -6.74 2.61
N ASP A 36 -7.55 -6.33 1.70
CA ASP A 36 -6.92 -7.15 0.67
C ASP A 36 -5.57 -7.74 1.12
N GLY A 37 -5.13 -7.41 2.33
CA GLY A 37 -3.87 -7.84 2.92
C GLY A 37 -3.48 -7.00 4.12
N ALA A 38 -2.23 -7.15 4.55
CA ALA A 38 -1.63 -6.39 5.64
C ALA A 38 -0.22 -5.95 5.30
N TRP A 39 0.15 -4.80 5.86
CA TRP A 39 1.45 -4.20 5.77
C TRP A 39 1.93 -3.79 7.17
N TRP A 40 3.19 -4.12 7.48
CA TRP A 40 3.84 -3.77 8.74
C TRP A 40 4.99 -2.77 8.49
N PRO A 41 4.73 -1.45 8.56
CA PRO A 41 5.74 -0.40 8.35
C PRO A 41 6.93 -0.55 9.30
N HIS A 42 8.13 -0.15 8.88
CA HIS A 42 9.31 -0.15 9.76
C HIS A 42 9.31 1.00 10.78
N GLY A 43 8.65 2.13 10.46
CA GLY A 43 8.42 3.26 11.36
C GLY A 43 7.05 3.93 11.16
N ASP A 44 6.93 5.18 11.59
CA ASP A 44 5.73 6.02 11.53
C ASP A 44 5.83 7.19 10.52
N ASP A 45 6.93 7.26 9.77
CA ASP A 45 7.16 8.23 8.71
C ASP A 45 6.62 7.70 7.37
N LEU A 46 5.39 8.10 7.04
CA LEU A 46 4.71 7.65 5.83
C LEU A 46 5.46 7.99 4.53
N PRO A 47 6.03 9.21 4.33
CA PRO A 47 6.92 9.51 3.19
C PRO A 47 8.11 8.59 2.99
N ILE A 48 8.71 8.07 4.07
CA ILE A 48 9.84 7.14 3.99
C ILE A 48 9.37 5.74 3.59
N GLU A 49 8.23 5.31 4.12
CA GLU A 49 7.68 3.97 3.94
C GLU A 49 6.99 3.75 2.58
N LEU A 50 6.26 4.76 2.08
CA LEU A 50 5.43 4.64 0.88
C LEU A 50 6.18 4.29 -0.41
N PRO A 51 7.38 4.83 -0.71
CA PRO A 51 8.08 4.52 -1.95
C PRO A 51 8.24 3.02 -2.19
N ASP A 52 8.68 2.28 -1.17
CA ASP A 52 8.94 0.84 -1.25
C ASP A 52 7.63 0.03 -1.32
N LEU A 53 6.64 0.40 -0.50
CA LEU A 53 5.31 -0.21 -0.55
C LEU A 53 4.67 -0.05 -1.95
N LEU A 54 4.69 1.16 -2.49
CA LEU A 54 4.06 1.48 -3.77
C LEU A 54 4.82 0.87 -4.95
N ALA A 55 6.14 0.74 -4.88
CA ALA A 55 6.92 -0.01 -5.86
C ALA A 55 6.40 -1.44 -6.02
N VAL A 56 6.19 -2.16 -4.91
CA VAL A 56 5.67 -3.54 -4.94
C VAL A 56 4.21 -3.59 -5.39
N LEU A 57 3.34 -2.74 -4.84
CA LEU A 57 1.91 -2.74 -5.18
C LEU A 57 1.63 -2.39 -6.64
N SER A 58 2.49 -1.57 -7.24
CA SER A 58 2.34 -1.13 -8.62
C SER A 58 2.42 -2.28 -9.64
N VAL A 59 3.05 -3.42 -9.29
CA VAL A 59 3.01 -4.65 -10.10
C VAL A 59 1.58 -5.18 -10.23
N ARG A 60 0.78 -5.08 -9.16
CA ARG A 60 -0.62 -5.50 -9.16
C ARG A 60 -1.57 -4.40 -9.56
N LEU A 61 -1.35 -3.14 -9.17
CA LEU A 61 -2.26 -2.02 -9.40
C LEU A 61 -2.03 -1.31 -10.74
N GLY A 62 -0.85 -1.44 -11.32
CA GLY A 62 -0.39 -0.57 -12.40
C GLY A 62 0.03 0.80 -11.85
N PRO A 63 -0.12 1.89 -12.64
CA PRO A 63 0.13 3.24 -12.16
C PRO A 63 -0.73 3.58 -10.94
N ILE A 64 -0.10 4.11 -9.90
CA ILE A 64 -0.72 4.55 -8.65
C ILE A 64 -0.76 6.08 -8.66
N ASP A 65 -1.92 6.66 -8.37
CA ASP A 65 -2.13 8.11 -8.38
C ASP A 65 -2.50 8.68 -7.00
N ARG A 66 -2.99 7.83 -6.08
CA ARG A 66 -3.50 8.28 -4.80
C ARG A 66 -3.34 7.22 -3.70
N VAL A 67 -3.05 7.72 -2.51
CA VAL A 67 -3.08 6.97 -1.26
C VAL A 67 -3.95 7.71 -0.26
N THR A 68 -4.85 7.00 0.41
CA THR A 68 -5.62 7.51 1.55
C THR A 68 -5.27 6.76 2.83
N TYR A 69 -5.26 7.47 3.94
CA TYR A 69 -4.86 6.95 5.25
C TYR A 69 -5.60 7.69 6.36
N HIS A 70 -5.60 7.10 7.56
CA HIS A 70 -6.14 7.74 8.74
C HIS A 70 -5.16 8.79 9.30
N LEU A 71 -5.61 10.05 9.46
CA LEU A 71 -4.72 11.16 9.84
C LEU A 71 -4.10 11.02 11.23
N ALA A 72 -4.79 10.37 12.17
CA ALA A 72 -4.32 10.28 13.55
C ALA A 72 -3.18 9.26 13.75
N GLU A 73 -2.84 8.48 12.73
CA GLU A 73 -1.89 7.36 12.83
C GLU A 73 -0.51 7.66 12.23
N TRP A 74 -0.41 8.73 11.47
CA TRP A 74 0.79 9.08 10.72
C TRP A 74 1.20 10.50 11.06
N ALA A 75 2.51 10.74 11.17
CA ALA A 75 3.04 12.09 11.22
C ALA A 75 2.58 12.91 10.00
N GLU A 76 2.61 14.24 10.12
CA GLU A 76 2.13 15.15 9.08
C GLU A 76 2.81 14.88 7.73
N ALA A 77 2.11 14.16 6.85
CA ALA A 77 2.62 13.78 5.54
C ALA A 77 2.31 14.89 4.50
N PRO A 78 3.20 15.10 3.51
CA PRO A 78 2.99 16.09 2.47
C PRO A 78 1.76 15.73 1.62
N THR A 79 1.06 16.73 1.07
CA THR A 79 -0.13 16.48 0.23
C THR A 79 0.17 15.67 -1.04
N LYS A 80 1.43 15.66 -1.48
CA LYS A 80 1.89 14.92 -2.67
C LYS A 80 3.29 14.36 -2.43
N LEU A 81 3.52 13.15 -2.91
CA LEU A 81 4.81 12.47 -2.84
C LEU A 81 5.26 12.10 -4.25
N ARG A 82 6.51 12.45 -4.60
CA ARG A 82 7.10 12.07 -5.89
C ARG A 82 7.77 10.71 -5.76
N ILE A 83 7.32 9.75 -6.55
CA ILE A 83 7.87 8.39 -6.62
C ILE A 83 8.32 8.12 -8.04
N GLY A 84 9.64 8.02 -8.24
CA GLY A 84 10.26 8.04 -9.56
C GLY A 84 9.83 9.29 -10.34
N GLN A 85 9.17 9.08 -11.48
CA GLN A 85 8.65 10.13 -12.36
C GLN A 85 7.16 10.45 -12.13
N ARG A 86 6.51 9.84 -11.13
CA ARG A 86 5.09 10.01 -10.84
C ARG A 86 4.87 10.82 -9.57
N MET A 87 3.79 11.59 -9.58
CA MET A 87 3.31 12.29 -8.40
C MET A 87 2.11 11.52 -7.83
N VAL A 88 2.23 11.07 -6.59
CA VAL A 88 1.17 10.37 -5.87
C VAL A 88 0.54 11.35 -4.89
N LYS A 89 -0.79 11.48 -4.95
CA LYS A 89 -1.53 12.32 -4.00
C LYS A 89 -1.69 11.57 -2.68
N LEU A 90 -1.27 12.19 -1.59
CA LEU A 90 -1.54 11.69 -0.24
C LEU A 90 -2.77 12.41 0.29
N SER A 91 -3.71 11.68 0.86
CA SER A 91 -4.98 12.22 1.33
C SER A 91 -5.37 11.58 2.64
N GLY A 92 -4.95 12.21 3.73
CA GLY A 92 -5.35 11.82 5.07
C GLY A 92 -6.77 12.28 5.41
N TYR A 93 -7.54 11.43 6.10
CA TYR A 93 -8.85 11.79 6.63
C TYR A 93 -9.05 11.20 8.04
N TYR A 94 -9.63 11.97 8.97
CA TYR A 94 -10.03 11.48 10.30
C TYR A 94 -11.19 10.47 10.29
N ARG A 95 -11.93 10.36 9.17
CA ARG A 95 -13.04 9.41 9.02
C ARG A 95 -12.63 8.12 8.31
N GLN A 96 -11.37 7.99 7.88
CA GLN A 96 -10.89 6.73 7.36
C GLN A 96 -10.86 5.69 8.50
N PRO A 97 -11.10 4.40 8.20
CA PRO A 97 -10.96 3.37 9.21
C PRO A 97 -9.55 3.39 9.81
N ALA A 98 -9.46 3.29 11.13
CA ALA A 98 -8.17 3.19 11.80
C ALA A 98 -7.41 1.94 11.32
N ASN A 99 -6.08 2.04 11.33
CA ASN A 99 -5.13 1.02 10.92
C ASN A 99 -5.36 0.57 9.48
N THR A 100 -5.71 1.49 8.59
CA THR A 100 -5.86 1.19 7.17
C THR A 100 -5.17 2.19 6.26
N ILE A 101 -4.71 1.66 5.13
CA ILE A 101 -4.25 2.45 4.01
C ILE A 101 -4.91 1.93 2.72
N GLU A 102 -5.51 2.83 1.95
CA GLU A 102 -6.08 2.50 0.64
C GLU A 102 -5.17 3.05 -0.46
N VAL A 103 -4.77 2.18 -1.37
CA VAL A 103 -3.91 2.52 -2.50
C VAL A 103 -4.70 2.39 -3.79
N PHE A 104 -4.82 3.50 -4.52
CA PHE A 104 -5.61 3.59 -5.74
C PHE A 104 -4.71 3.52 -6.97
N GLY A 105 -4.99 2.53 -7.82
CA GLY A 105 -4.54 2.51 -9.20
C GLY A 105 -5.67 2.86 -10.17
N VAL A 106 -5.39 2.81 -11.47
CA VAL A 106 -6.29 3.30 -12.53
C VAL A 106 -7.71 2.72 -12.46
N ASN A 107 -7.86 1.40 -12.24
CA ASN A 107 -9.15 0.69 -12.29
C ASN A 107 -9.43 -0.18 -11.06
N LYS A 108 -8.59 -0.07 -10.03
CA LYS A 108 -8.61 -0.96 -8.87
C LYS A 108 -7.95 -0.28 -7.69
N LYS A 109 -8.39 -0.65 -6.49
CA LYS A 109 -7.73 -0.28 -5.25
C LYS A 109 -7.31 -1.53 -4.49
N ILE A 110 -6.33 -1.36 -3.60
CA ILE A 110 -5.96 -2.34 -2.58
C ILE A 110 -6.13 -1.64 -1.24
N VAL A 111 -6.86 -2.28 -0.33
CA VAL A 111 -7.00 -1.84 1.06
C VAL A 111 -6.10 -2.72 1.92
N LEU A 112 -5.19 -2.12 2.69
CA LEU A 112 -4.31 -2.85 3.59
C LEU A 112 -4.63 -2.54 5.04
N LEU A 113 -4.60 -3.58 5.88
CA LEU A 113 -4.40 -3.41 7.31
C LEU A 113 -2.99 -2.87 7.55
N VAL A 114 -2.86 -1.81 8.32
CA VAL A 114 -1.58 -1.31 8.85
C VAL A 114 -1.38 -1.93 10.22
N VAL A 115 -0.34 -2.74 10.39
CA VAL A 115 0.06 -3.23 11.72
C VAL A 115 0.98 -2.17 12.33
N PRO A 116 0.71 -1.63 13.53
CA PRO A 116 1.61 -0.65 14.15
C PRO A 116 3.07 -1.13 14.19
N HIS A 117 4.02 -0.25 13.89
CA HIS A 117 5.44 -0.64 13.76
C HIS A 117 6.03 -1.21 15.07
N HIS A 118 5.47 -0.83 16.22
CA HIS A 118 5.85 -1.27 17.57
C HIS A 118 5.08 -2.52 18.05
N THR A 119 4.17 -3.08 17.26
CA THR A 119 3.49 -4.34 17.59
C THR A 119 4.51 -5.47 17.77
N ASP A 120 4.28 -6.33 18.76
CA ASP A 120 5.10 -7.52 18.98
C ASP A 120 5.25 -8.35 17.69
N PRO A 121 6.46 -8.83 17.34
CA PRO A 121 6.66 -9.56 16.08
C PRO A 121 5.79 -10.80 15.88
N HIS A 122 5.44 -11.51 16.95
CA HIS A 122 4.54 -12.66 16.88
C HIS A 122 3.13 -12.22 16.53
N HIS A 123 2.62 -11.19 17.23
CA HIS A 123 1.26 -10.70 16.99
C HIS A 123 1.16 -10.03 15.62
N ALA A 124 2.18 -9.28 15.21
CA ALA A 124 2.28 -8.73 13.86
C ALA A 124 2.23 -9.83 12.80
N HIS A 125 2.95 -10.94 13.02
CA HIS A 125 2.92 -12.09 12.12
C HIS A 125 1.51 -12.67 12.00
N ASP A 126 0.84 -12.90 13.13
CA ASP A 126 -0.50 -13.49 13.18
C ASP A 126 -1.53 -12.59 12.50
N SER A 127 -1.53 -11.29 12.81
CA SER A 127 -2.36 -10.28 12.14
C SER A 127 -2.14 -10.29 10.62
N MET A 128 -0.89 -10.34 10.18
CA MET A 128 -0.56 -10.34 8.75
C MET A 128 -0.98 -11.64 8.04
N VAL A 129 -0.87 -12.80 8.71
CA VAL A 129 -1.36 -14.09 8.20
C VAL A 129 -2.88 -14.06 8.08
N ALA A 130 -3.56 -13.61 9.13
CA ALA A 130 -5.02 -13.52 9.17
C ALA A 130 -5.54 -12.61 8.06
N ALA A 131 -4.99 -11.40 7.92
CA ALA A 131 -5.42 -10.43 6.90
C ALA A 131 -5.17 -10.90 5.46
N ALA A 132 -4.12 -11.69 5.22
CA ALA A 132 -3.82 -12.25 3.91
C ALA A 132 -4.60 -13.54 3.58
N THR A 133 -5.34 -14.09 4.55
CA THR A 133 -6.15 -15.30 4.34
C THR A 133 -7.36 -14.99 3.47
N ARG A 134 -7.51 -15.73 2.38
CA ARG A 134 -8.45 -15.45 1.27
C ARG A 134 -9.87 -15.10 1.70
N ASN A 135 -10.43 -15.88 2.63
CA ASN A 135 -11.82 -15.79 3.05
C ASN A 135 -11.99 -14.98 4.34
N ASN A 136 -10.92 -14.36 4.85
CA ASN A 136 -11.02 -13.60 6.09
C ASN A 136 -11.78 -12.29 5.87
N ALA A 137 -12.87 -12.14 6.63
CA ALA A 137 -13.76 -10.99 6.62
C ALA A 137 -13.80 -10.26 7.97
N SER A 138 -12.85 -10.53 8.86
CA SER A 138 -12.70 -9.81 10.12
C SER A 138 -12.45 -8.32 9.89
N THR A 139 -12.93 -7.51 10.84
CA THR A 139 -12.65 -6.08 10.89
C THR A 139 -11.18 -5.84 11.24
N THR A 140 -10.70 -4.63 10.99
CA THR A 140 -9.31 -4.24 11.30
C THR A 140 -9.00 -4.36 12.79
N ASP A 141 -9.96 -4.01 13.65
CA ASP A 141 -9.85 -4.15 15.11
C ASP A 141 -9.65 -5.61 15.54
N CYS A 142 -10.47 -6.55 15.04
CA CYS A 142 -10.32 -7.97 15.34
C CYS A 142 -9.02 -8.58 14.80
N LEU A 143 -8.46 -8.02 13.73
CA LEU A 143 -7.18 -8.48 13.17
C LEU A 143 -5.98 -8.00 13.99
N LEU A 144 -6.13 -6.97 14.82
CA LEU A 144 -5.08 -6.40 15.67
C LEU A 144 -5.23 -6.81 17.15
N HIS A 145 -6.23 -7.61 17.48
CA HIS A 145 -6.52 -8.04 18.84
C HIS A 145 -5.71 -9.29 19.23
N ASP A 146 -5.28 -9.32 20.50
CA ASP A 146 -4.77 -10.50 21.23
C ASP A 146 -5.92 -11.45 21.63
#